data_AF-A0A2V9CG92-F1
#
_entry.id   AF-A0A2V9CG92-F1
#
_cell.length_a   1.000
_cell.length_b   1.000
_cell.length_c   1.000
_cell.angle_alpha   90.00
_cell.angle_beta   90.00
_cell.angle_gamma   90.00
#
_symmetry.space_group_name_H-M   'P 1'
#
loop_
_entity.id
_entity.type
_entity.pdbx_description
1 polymer ?
#
loop_
_entity_poly.entity_id
_entity_poly.type
_entity_poly.pdbx_seq_one_letter_code
_entity_poly.pdbx_strand_id
1 'polypeptide(L)' 'MLIGDRLRALREQKNLSQGHIEKRTGLLRCYVSRVENGHTVPSVST' A
#
# COMPACT_ATOMS: atom_id res chain seq x y z
N MET A 1 -10.37 -6.71 0.92
CA MET A 1 -9.39 -7.81 1.16
C MET A 1 -8.70 -7.47 2.47
N LEU A 2 -8.82 -8.28 3.51
CA LEU A 2 -8.50 -7.88 4.90
C LEU A 2 -7.13 -7.17 5.07
N ILE A 3 -6.11 -7.60 4.33
CA ILE A 3 -4.75 -7.01 4.38
C ILE A 3 -4.68 -5.64 3.69
N GLY A 4 -5.28 -5.48 2.50
CA GLY A 4 -5.26 -4.22 1.74
C GLY A 4 -5.98 -3.09 2.48
N ASP A 5 -7.13 -3.42 3.09
CA ASP A 5 -7.92 -2.49 3.89
C ASP A 5 -7.14 -2.04 5.14
N ARG A 6 -6.43 -2.97 5.80
CA ARG A 6 -5.57 -2.68 6.95
C ARG A 6 -4.35 -1.83 6.56
N LEU A 7 -3.74 -2.09 5.40
CA LEU A 7 -2.63 -1.30 4.88
C LEU A 7 -3.04 0.15 4.63
N ARG A 8 -4.21 0.36 4.01
CA ARG A 8 -4.80 1.68 3.80
C ARG A 8 -5.04 2.40 5.12
N ALA A 9 -5.67 1.74 6.09
CA ALA A 9 -5.94 2.33 7.39
C ALA A 9 -4.66 2.80 8.11
N LEU A 10 -3.59 1.99 8.08
CA LEU A 10 -2.29 2.37 8.65
C LEU A 10 -1.64 3.54 7.91
N ARG A 11 -1.76 3.58 6.58
CA ARG A 11 -1.26 4.69 5.76
C ARG A 11 -1.97 6.00 6.12
N GLU A 12 -3.29 5.96 6.24
CA GLU A 12 -4.14 7.11 6.57
C GLU A 12 -3.94 7.58 8.00
N GLN A 13 -3.83 6.67 8.97
CA GLN A 13 -3.46 7.00 10.36
C GLN A 13 -2.12 7.74 10.47
N LYS A 14 -1.19 7.49 9.53
CA LYS A 14 0.10 8.16 9.47
C LYS A 14 0.10 9.42 8.59
N ASN A 15 -1.06 9.85 8.08
CA ASN A 15 -1.20 10.95 7.13
C ASN A 15 -0.29 10.82 5.89
N LEU A 16 -0.07 9.59 5.43
CA LEU A 16 0.76 9.32 4.26
C LEU A 16 -0.11 9.22 3.01
N SER A 17 0.33 9.83 1.91
CA SER A 17 -0.24 9.56 0.60
C SER A 17 0.40 8.29 0.03
N GLN A 18 -0.24 7.66 -0.96
CA GLN A 18 0.39 6.56 -1.70
C GLN A 18 1.70 7.00 -2.38
N GLY A 19 1.82 8.27 -2.77
CA GLY A 19 3.07 8.84 -3.29
C GLY A 19 4.16 8.99 -2.23
N HIS A 20 3.80 9.20 -0.96
CA HIS A 20 4.77 9.13 0.14
C HIS A 20 5.29 7.71 0.35
N ILE A 21 4.44 6.70 0.17
CA ILE A 21 4.86 5.29 0.22
C ILE A 21 5.83 4.99 -0.93
N GLU A 22 5.54 5.46 -2.14
CA GLU A 22 6.43 5.30 -3.29
C GLU A 22 7.82 5.89 -3.04
N LYS A 23 7.89 7.13 -2.56
CA LYS A 23 9.17 7.78 -2.24
C LYS A 23 9.97 7.08 -1.15
N ARG A 24 9.31 6.41 -0.19
CA ARG A 24 9.97 5.77 0.97
C ARG A 24 10.38 4.33 0.70
N THR A 25 9.61 3.61 -0.11
CA THR A 25 9.77 2.17 -0.32
C THR A 25 10.28 1.81 -1.71
N GLY A 26 10.23 2.75 -2.66
CA GLY A 26 10.48 2.48 -4.08
C GLY A 26 9.33 1.74 -4.78
N LEU A 27 8.27 1.36 -4.06
CA LEU A 27 7.10 0.71 -4.64
C LEU A 27 6.25 1.73 -5.40
N LEU A 28 6.01 1.49 -6.69
CA LEU A 28 5.18 2.37 -7.50
C LEU A 28 3.82 2.62 -6.84
N ARG A 29 3.33 3.86 -6.87
CA ARG A 29 1.99 4.23 -6.36
C ARG A 29 0.89 3.33 -6.92
N CYS A 30 1.00 2.95 -8.20
CA CYS A 30 0.01 2.07 -8.84
C CYS A 30 -0.01 0.66 -8.22
N TYR A 31 1.14 0.14 -7.79
CA TYR A 31 1.24 -1.13 -7.07
C TYR A 31 0.61 -1.01 -5.68
N VAL A 32 0.96 0.03 -4.91
CA VAL A 32 0.36 0.30 -3.59
C VAL A 32 -1.16 0.41 -3.69
N SER A 33 -1.67 1.13 -4.70
CA SER A 33 -3.11 1.25 -4.95
C SER A 33 -3.77 -0.10 -5.26
N ARG A 34 -3.14 -0.95 -6.07
CA ARG A 34 -3.67 -2.29 -6.36
C ARG A 34 -3.72 -3.18 -5.12
N VAL A 35 -2.71 -3.11 -4.26
CA VAL A 35 -2.69 -3.85 -2.98
C VAL A 35 -3.78 -3.34 -2.04
N GLU A 36 -3.89 -2.02 -1.86
CA GLU A 36 -4.91 -1.42 -0.98
C GLU A 36 -6.35 -1.69 -1.45
N ASN A 37 -6.58 -1.82 -2.76
CA ASN A 37 -7.90 -2.12 -3.32
C ASN A 37 -8.15 -3.62 -3.53
N GLY A 38 -7.22 -4.50 -3.15
CA GLY A 38 -7.37 -5.95 -3.28
C GLY A 38 -7.25 -6.50 -4.70
N HIS A 39 -6.73 -5.71 -5.65
CA HIS A 39 -6.41 -6.17 -7.01
C HIS A 39 -5.11 -6.97 -7.07
N THR A 40 -4.27 -6.92 -6.03
CA THR A 40 -3.00 -7.64 -5.98
C THR A 40 -2.74 -8.10 -4.56
N VAL A 41 -2.32 -9.36 -4.41
CA VAL A 41 -1.87 -9.92 -3.13
C VAL A 41 -0.37 -9.66 -3.01
N PRO A 42 0.08 -8.89 -2.00
CA PRO A 42 1.51 -8.71 -1.78
C PRO A 42 2.13 -10.02 -1.28
N SER A 43 3.35 -10.33 -1.73
CA SER A 43 4.13 -11.48 -1.23
C SER A 43 5.22 -11.00 -0.26
N VAL A 44 5.54 -11.83 0.73
CA VAL A 44 6.59 -11.54 1.74
C VAL A 44 8.00 -11.91 1.22
N SER A 45 8.13 -12.31 -0.05
CA SER A 45 9.40 -12.67 -0.67
C SER A 45 10.29 -11.46 -1.05
N THR A 46 10.21 -10.39 -0.28
CA THR A 46 11.02 -9.16 -0.38
C THR A 46 11.63 -8.88 0.98
#